data_AF-A0AAV0WA03-F1
#
_entry.id   AF-A0AAV0WA03-F1
#
_cell.length_a   1.000
_cell.length_b   1.000
_cell.length_c   1.000
_cell.angle_alpha   90.00
_cell.angle_beta   90.00
_cell.angle_gamma   90.00
#
_symmetry.space_group_name_H-M   'P 1'
#
loop_
_entity.id
_entity.type
_entity.pdbx_description
1 polymer ?
#
loop_
_entity_poly.entity_id
_entity_poly.type
_entity_poly.pdbx_seq_one_letter_code
_entity_poly.pdbx_strand_id
1 'polypeptide(L)'
;MGVTIDCEFEKSIEKEKEKWRNILRIIIDVILFCSKNNLTLRGSTEKIGDLNSDIFLQLIELISHYSPILTQYVQVVKQSNFCTSYFSPTIQNEIIVLLGQTIRNKIITSIKEAKYYGIMFDYTPDISHKEQMSQIIRYVQIDNTEISIEESFVDFIQSREKTGLVSEILKKLEEYGIELKNCRAQGYDNGANMAGKYV
;
A
#
# COMPACT_ATOMS: atom_id res chain seq x y z
N MET A 1 -22.47 16.83 42.52
CA MET A 1 -22.97 16.63 41.16
C MET A 1 -22.73 15.17 40.81
N GLY A 2 -23.79 14.39 40.63
CA GLY A 2 -23.66 12.94 40.39
C GLY A 2 -23.11 12.68 39.00
N VAL A 3 -22.06 11.87 38.91
CA VAL A 3 -21.61 11.31 37.63
C VAL A 3 -22.61 10.21 37.29
N THR A 4 -23.33 10.33 36.18
CA THR A 4 -24.25 9.28 35.73
C THR A 4 -23.43 8.10 35.20
N ILE A 5 -23.96 6.89 35.36
CA ILE A 5 -23.37 5.64 34.88
C ILE A 5 -22.95 5.74 33.40
N ASP A 6 -23.73 6.47 32.60
CA ASP A 6 -23.45 6.72 31.18
C ASP A 6 -22.12 7.46 30.93
N CYS A 7 -21.77 8.44 31.78
CA CYS A 7 -20.52 9.18 31.64
C CYS A 7 -19.28 8.33 31.97
N GLU A 8 -19.40 7.35 32.86
CA GLU A 8 -18.30 6.44 33.18
C GLU A 8 -18.10 5.39 32.07
N PHE A 9 -19.19 4.90 31.49
CA PHE A 9 -19.15 4.02 30.33
C PHE A 9 -18.55 4.71 29.10
N GLU A 10 -18.96 5.94 28.81
CA GLU A 10 -18.44 6.70 27.68
C GLU A 10 -16.91 6.94 27.81
N LYS A 11 -16.45 7.32 29.00
CA LYS A 11 -15.02 7.47 29.29
C LYS A 11 -14.24 6.17 29.11
N SER A 12 -14.84 5.03 29.46
CA SER A 12 -14.21 3.73 29.32
C SER A 12 -14.06 3.33 27.86
N ILE A 13 -15.10 3.56 27.05
CA ILE A 13 -15.09 3.35 25.60
C ILE A 13 -14.02 4.23 24.93
N GLU A 14 -13.92 5.51 25.31
CA GLU A 14 -12.94 6.41 24.68
C GLU A 14 -11.50 6.01 25.02
N LYS A 15 -11.23 5.59 26.26
CA LYS A 15 -9.92 5.03 26.64
C LYS A 15 -9.56 3.79 25.83
N GLU A 16 -10.53 2.92 25.57
CA GLU A 16 -10.31 1.72 24.77
C GLU A 16 -10.04 2.06 23.30
N LYS A 17 -10.79 3.01 22.72
CA LYS A 17 -10.52 3.53 21.37
C LYS A 17 -9.12 4.12 21.26
N GLU A 18 -8.71 4.93 22.23
CA GLU A 18 -7.37 5.54 22.25
C GLU A 18 -6.28 4.48 22.34
N LYS A 19 -6.47 3.47 23.19
CA LYS A 19 -5.57 2.30 23.28
C LYS A 19 -5.41 1.62 21.91
N TRP A 20 -6.50 1.31 21.22
CA TRP A 20 -6.45 0.61 19.93
C TRP A 20 -5.90 1.49 18.82
N ARG A 21 -6.20 2.79 18.80
CA ARG A 21 -5.60 3.76 17.86
C ARG A 21 -4.08 3.80 18.02
N ASN A 22 -3.58 3.80 19.25
CA ASN A 22 -2.14 3.78 19.53
C ASN A 22 -1.49 2.49 19.04
N ILE A 23 -2.10 1.33 19.29
CA ILE A 23 -1.60 0.04 18.81
C ILE A 23 -1.58 0.00 17.27
N LEU A 24 -2.67 0.40 16.62
CA LEU A 24 -2.76 0.45 15.15
C LEU A 24 -1.71 1.37 14.54
N ARG A 25 -1.47 2.54 15.16
CA ARG A 25 -0.42 3.46 14.69
C ARG A 25 0.95 2.80 14.68
N ILE A 26 1.30 2.08 15.75
CA ILE A 26 2.57 1.34 15.82
C ILE A 26 2.64 0.28 14.72
N ILE A 27 1.57 -0.47 14.49
CA ILE A 27 1.51 -1.50 13.44
C ILE A 27 1.75 -0.88 12.06
N ILE A 28 1.06 0.23 11.76
CA ILE A 28 1.24 0.97 10.51
C ILE A 28 2.68 1.45 10.36
N ASP A 29 3.27 2.01 11.43
CA ASP A 29 4.65 2.52 11.42
C ASP A 29 5.67 1.38 11.17
N VAL A 30 5.47 0.20 11.75
CA VAL A 30 6.31 -0.98 11.49
C VAL A 30 6.16 -1.46 10.05
N ILE A 31 4.93 -1.51 9.51
CA ILE A 31 4.70 -1.90 8.11
C ILE A 31 5.40 -0.91 7.17
N LEU A 32 5.25 0.40 7.42
CA LEU A 32 5.93 1.44 6.66
C LEU A 32 7.46 1.33 6.76
N PHE A 33 7.99 1.04 7.94
CA PHE A 33 9.42 0.82 8.13
C PHE A 33 9.91 -0.35 7.29
N CYS A 34 9.22 -1.49 7.33
CA CYS A 34 9.59 -2.64 6.51
C CYS A 34 9.52 -2.32 5.01
N SER A 35 8.43 -1.69 4.55
CA SER A 35 8.25 -1.31 3.15
C SER A 35 9.34 -0.35 2.65
N LYS A 36 9.70 0.67 3.43
CA LYS A 36 10.72 1.66 3.05
C LYS A 36 12.13 1.06 2.96
N ASN A 37 12.39 0.00 3.72
CA ASN A 37 13.70 -0.65 3.79
C ASN A 37 13.76 -1.96 3.00
N ASN A 38 12.75 -2.26 2.17
CA ASN A 38 12.64 -3.52 1.42
C ASN A 38 12.76 -4.77 2.30
N LEU A 39 12.27 -4.69 3.55
CA LEU A 39 12.29 -5.82 4.49
C LEU A 39 11.04 -6.68 4.30
N THR A 40 11.24 -7.99 4.38
CA THR A 40 10.15 -8.96 4.34
C THR A 40 9.29 -8.82 5.59
N LEU A 41 8.00 -8.55 5.40
CA LEU A 41 7.03 -8.53 6.50
C LEU A 41 6.76 -9.91 7.09
N ARG A 42 6.96 -10.97 6.28
CA ARG A 42 6.62 -12.35 6.64
C ARG A 42 7.86 -13.22 6.73
N GLY A 43 7.74 -14.28 7.51
CA GLY A 43 8.78 -15.24 7.85
C GLY A 43 8.14 -16.62 8.04
N SER A 44 8.90 -17.56 8.60
CA SER A 44 8.47 -18.96 8.67
C SER A 44 7.44 -19.21 9.78
N THR A 45 7.36 -18.35 10.78
CA THR A 45 6.42 -18.50 11.90
C THR A 45 5.71 -17.18 12.25
N GLU A 46 4.43 -17.30 12.64
CA GLU A 46 3.58 -16.18 13.08
C GLU A 46 3.58 -16.02 14.61
N LYS A 47 4.58 -16.60 15.29
CA LYS A 47 4.67 -16.62 16.76
C LYS A 47 5.66 -15.57 17.25
N ILE A 48 5.19 -14.65 18.09
CA ILE A 48 6.05 -13.63 18.69
C ILE A 48 7.05 -14.29 19.66
N GLY A 49 8.33 -13.93 19.56
CA GLY A 49 9.40 -14.47 20.40
C GLY A 49 10.02 -15.77 19.88
N ASP A 50 9.59 -16.27 18.72
CA ASP A 50 10.27 -17.36 18.03
C ASP A 50 11.52 -16.82 17.31
N LEU A 51 12.63 -17.57 17.33
CA LEU A 51 13.85 -17.25 16.59
C LEU A 51 13.60 -17.15 15.08
N ASN A 52 12.57 -17.86 14.58
CA ASN A 52 12.17 -17.83 13.18
C ASN A 52 10.95 -16.92 12.90
N SER A 53 10.60 -16.05 13.86
CA SER A 53 9.54 -15.07 13.69
C SER A 53 9.90 -14.06 12.61
N ASP A 54 8.89 -13.53 11.92
CA ASP A 54 9.12 -12.55 10.87
C ASP A 54 9.63 -11.20 11.42
N ILE A 55 10.22 -10.40 10.54
CA ILE A 55 10.82 -9.11 10.91
C ILE A 55 9.76 -8.17 11.52
N PHE A 56 8.51 -8.27 11.05
CA PHE A 56 7.41 -7.49 11.58
C PHE A 56 7.16 -7.81 13.08
N LEU A 57 7.02 -9.08 13.44
CA LEU A 57 6.82 -9.52 14.82
C LEU A 57 8.03 -9.24 15.71
N GLN A 58 9.25 -9.37 15.19
CA GLN A 58 10.47 -9.00 15.92
C GLN A 58 10.52 -7.50 16.24
N LEU A 59 10.12 -6.64 15.30
CA LEU A 59 10.02 -5.20 15.53
C LEU A 59 8.91 -4.85 16.51
N ILE A 60 7.76 -5.51 16.44
CA ILE A 60 6.67 -5.35 17.41
C ILE A 60 7.14 -5.75 18.81
N GLU A 61 7.85 -6.87 18.95
CA GLU A 61 8.44 -7.31 20.22
C GLU A 61 9.45 -6.28 20.74
N LEU A 62 10.34 -5.77 19.87
CA LEU A 62 11.30 -4.73 20.21
C LEU A 62 10.60 -3.48 20.76
N ILE A 63 9.61 -2.95 20.04
CA ILE A 63 8.87 -1.74 20.44
C ILE A 63 8.08 -2.00 21.72
N SER A 64 7.62 -3.24 21.95
CA SER A 64 6.88 -3.59 23.16
C SER A 64 7.71 -3.44 24.44
N HIS A 65 9.05 -3.44 24.37
CA HIS A 65 9.89 -3.13 25.54
C HIS A 65 9.79 -1.67 25.98
N TYR A 66 9.38 -0.77 25.08
CA TYR A 66 9.32 0.67 25.33
C TYR A 66 7.89 1.21 25.44
N SER A 67 6.88 0.41 25.13
CA SER A 67 5.46 0.80 25.15
C SER A 67 4.64 -0.11 26.05
N PRO A 68 4.26 0.33 27.27
CA PRO A 68 3.49 -0.49 28.22
C PRO A 68 2.16 -1.01 27.64
N ILE A 69 1.52 -0.20 26.80
CA ILE A 69 0.25 -0.56 26.13
C ILE A 69 0.48 -1.72 25.16
N LEU A 70 1.56 -1.67 24.39
CA LEU A 70 1.91 -2.74 23.45
C LEU A 70 2.40 -3.99 24.19
N THR A 71 3.16 -3.83 25.29
CA THR A 71 3.59 -4.96 26.14
C THR A 71 2.41 -5.79 26.60
N GLN A 72 1.37 -5.14 27.14
CA GLN A 72 0.16 -5.81 27.61
C GLN A 72 -0.53 -6.56 26.46
N TYR A 73 -0.62 -5.95 25.28
CA TYR A 73 -1.26 -6.58 24.13
C TYR A 73 -0.45 -7.79 23.62
N VAL A 74 0.88 -7.67 23.51
CA VAL A 74 1.76 -8.78 23.12
C VAL A 74 1.64 -9.95 24.11
N GLN A 75 1.56 -9.69 25.41
CA GLN A 75 1.34 -10.74 26.42
C GLN A 75 0.02 -11.47 26.20
N VAL A 76 -1.07 -10.74 25.95
CA VAL A 76 -2.38 -11.33 25.64
C VAL A 76 -2.30 -12.21 24.39
N VAL A 77 -1.65 -11.72 23.33
CA VAL A 77 -1.45 -12.48 22.08
C VAL A 77 -0.62 -13.74 22.31
N LYS A 78 0.46 -13.68 23.12
CA LYS A 78 1.29 -14.85 23.45
C LYS A 78 0.56 -15.91 24.28
N GLN A 79 -0.37 -15.49 25.15
CA GLN A 79 -1.10 -16.40 26.06
C GLN A 79 -2.37 -17.01 25.42
N SER A 80 -2.92 -16.36 24.39
CA SER A 80 -4.19 -16.77 23.80
C SER A 80 -3.98 -17.59 22.52
N ASN A 81 -4.35 -18.87 22.56
CA ASN A 81 -4.30 -19.74 21.37
C ASN A 81 -5.35 -19.41 20.30
N PHE A 82 -6.30 -18.50 20.58
CA PHE A 82 -7.49 -18.25 19.74
C PHE A 82 -7.82 -16.77 19.53
N CYS A 83 -6.95 -15.83 19.89
CA CYS A 83 -7.29 -14.41 19.74
C CYS A 83 -6.96 -13.91 18.33
N THR A 84 -7.94 -13.30 17.67
CA THR A 84 -7.72 -12.57 16.41
C THR A 84 -6.75 -11.42 16.68
N SER A 85 -5.50 -11.61 16.26
CA SER A 85 -4.45 -10.62 16.45
C SER A 85 -4.43 -9.61 15.31
N TYR A 86 -4.25 -8.32 15.64
CA TYR A 86 -3.94 -7.28 14.65
C TYR A 86 -2.57 -7.49 14.01
N PHE A 87 -1.76 -8.41 14.54
CA PHE A 87 -0.50 -8.83 13.94
C PHE A 87 -0.66 -9.91 12.88
N SER A 88 -1.88 -10.43 12.66
CA SER A 88 -2.11 -11.51 11.70
C SER A 88 -1.81 -11.06 10.26
N PRO A 89 -1.40 -11.99 9.38
CA PRO A 89 -1.09 -11.66 7.99
C PRO A 89 -2.28 -11.07 7.22
N THR A 90 -3.51 -11.42 7.62
CA THR A 90 -4.74 -10.87 7.04
C THR A 90 -4.84 -9.37 7.28
N ILE A 91 -4.63 -8.92 8.52
CA ILE A 91 -4.67 -7.50 8.88
C ILE A 91 -3.50 -6.75 8.28
N GLN A 92 -2.31 -7.35 8.28
CA GLN A 92 -1.14 -6.77 7.59
C GLN A 92 -1.47 -6.50 6.11
N ASN A 93 -2.05 -7.47 5.41
CA ASN A 93 -2.46 -7.32 4.01
C ASN A 93 -3.48 -6.21 3.80
N GLU A 94 -4.49 -6.11 4.68
CA GLU A 94 -5.48 -5.04 4.61
C GLU A 94 -4.82 -3.66 4.75
N ILE A 95 -3.92 -3.49 5.72
CA ILE A 95 -3.18 -2.24 5.91
C ILE A 95 -2.30 -1.93 4.69
N ILE A 96 -1.57 -2.91 4.15
CA ILE A 96 -0.75 -2.73 2.93
C ILE A 96 -1.62 -2.27 1.76
N VAL A 97 -2.79 -2.86 1.57
CA VAL A 97 -3.74 -2.48 0.51
C VAL A 97 -4.21 -1.03 0.71
N LEU A 98 -4.59 -0.65 1.93
CA LEU A 98 -5.03 0.71 2.24
C LEU A 98 -3.91 1.74 2.04
N LEU A 99 -2.68 1.43 2.45
CA LEU A 99 -1.51 2.27 2.22
C LEU A 99 -1.23 2.44 0.72
N GLY A 100 -1.23 1.35 -0.03
CA GLY A 100 -1.05 1.36 -1.48
C GLY A 100 -2.12 2.17 -2.21
N GLN A 101 -3.38 2.00 -1.82
CA GLN A 101 -4.50 2.80 -2.35
C GLN A 101 -4.34 4.29 -2.02
N THR A 102 -3.93 4.63 -0.80
CA THR A 102 -3.72 6.02 -0.38
C THR A 102 -2.63 6.69 -1.22
N ILE A 103 -1.50 6.01 -1.42
CA ILE A 103 -0.39 6.50 -2.25
C ILE A 103 -0.85 6.66 -3.70
N ARG A 104 -1.50 5.65 -4.25
CA ARG A 104 -2.03 5.69 -5.63
C ARG A 104 -2.99 6.86 -5.82
N ASN A 105 -3.97 7.03 -4.92
CA ASN A 105 -4.93 8.12 -5.02
C ASN A 105 -4.25 9.50 -5.00
N LYS A 106 -3.19 9.65 -4.19
CA LYS A 106 -2.38 10.88 -4.19
C LYS A 106 -1.71 11.10 -5.54
N ILE A 107 -1.05 10.08 -6.11
CA ILE A 107 -0.43 10.14 -7.44
C ILE A 107 -1.46 10.50 -8.52
N ILE A 108 -2.61 9.82 -8.54
CA ILE A 108 -3.70 10.10 -9.50
C ILE A 108 -4.21 11.54 -9.37
N THR A 109 -4.29 12.07 -8.16
CA THR A 109 -4.69 13.46 -7.91
C THR A 109 -3.67 14.42 -8.52
N SER A 110 -2.37 14.21 -8.27
CA SER A 110 -1.30 15.00 -8.87
C SER A 110 -1.28 14.94 -10.40
N ILE A 111 -1.53 13.77 -11.00
CA ILE A 111 -1.65 13.62 -12.46
C ILE A 111 -2.82 14.45 -13.01
N LYS A 112 -3.96 14.45 -12.32
CA LYS A 112 -5.13 15.25 -12.73
C LYS A 112 -4.87 16.75 -12.63
N GLU A 113 -4.19 17.19 -11.58
CA GLU A 113 -3.79 18.59 -11.40
C GLU A 113 -2.82 19.05 -12.49
N ALA A 114 -1.87 18.19 -12.88
CA ALA A 114 -0.95 18.44 -14.00
C ALA A 114 -1.66 18.59 -15.35
N LYS A 115 -2.89 18.05 -15.46
CA LYS A 115 -3.71 17.91 -16.67
C LYS A 115 -3.07 17.02 -17.72
N TYR A 116 -1.88 17.37 -18.21
CA TYR A 116 -1.16 16.64 -19.25
C TYR A 116 -0.16 15.66 -18.66
N TYR A 117 -0.07 14.48 -19.30
CA TYR A 117 0.79 13.40 -18.83
C TYR A 117 1.30 12.55 -20.00
N GLY A 118 2.38 11.83 -19.75
CA GLY A 118 2.87 10.75 -20.60
C GLY A 118 2.71 9.40 -19.89
N ILE A 119 2.41 8.34 -20.63
CA ILE A 119 2.35 6.98 -20.08
C ILE A 119 3.56 6.20 -20.56
N MET A 120 4.16 5.44 -19.67
CA MET A 120 5.29 4.56 -19.93
C MET A 120 4.94 3.16 -19.45
N PHE A 121 5.32 2.16 -20.22
CA PHE A 121 5.16 0.76 -19.88
C PHE A 121 6.49 0.03 -20.00
N ASP A 122 6.80 -0.77 -18.98
CA ASP A 122 7.96 -1.66 -18.97
C ASP A 122 7.51 -3.10 -18.71
N TYR A 123 7.96 -4.02 -19.57
CA TYR A 123 7.64 -5.45 -19.50
C TYR A 123 8.57 -6.13 -18.49
N THR A 124 7.98 -6.59 -17.40
CA THR A 124 8.71 -7.31 -16.35
C THR A 124 8.12 -8.71 -16.21
N PRO A 125 8.90 -9.80 -16.36
CA PRO A 125 8.38 -11.13 -16.08
C PRO A 125 8.06 -11.25 -14.58
N ASP A 126 6.83 -11.66 -14.23
CA ASP A 126 6.47 -11.96 -12.84
C ASP A 126 7.11 -13.27 -12.37
N ILE A 127 7.19 -13.46 -11.05
CA ILE A 127 7.73 -14.64 -10.34
C ILE A 127 7.07 -15.94 -10.83
N SER A 128 5.82 -15.87 -11.31
CA SER A 128 5.07 -17.01 -11.88
C SER A 128 5.20 -17.17 -13.40
N HIS A 129 6.18 -16.52 -14.04
CA HIS A 129 6.36 -16.46 -15.51
C HIS A 129 5.16 -15.88 -16.28
N LYS A 130 4.30 -15.11 -15.62
CA LYS A 130 3.25 -14.34 -16.28
C LYS A 130 3.81 -12.99 -16.71
N GLU A 131 3.57 -12.61 -17.95
CA GLU A 131 3.95 -11.28 -18.45
C GLU A 131 3.05 -10.22 -17.79
N GLN A 132 3.66 -9.32 -17.03
CA GLN A 132 3.01 -8.12 -16.50
C GLN A 132 3.79 -6.90 -16.94
N MET A 133 3.11 -5.77 -17.07
CA MET A 133 3.77 -4.50 -17.33
C MET A 133 3.59 -3.55 -16.17
N SER A 134 4.68 -2.90 -15.78
CA SER A 134 4.59 -1.76 -14.88
C SER A 134 4.06 -0.55 -15.66
N GLN A 135 3.02 0.08 -15.14
CA GLN A 135 2.50 1.34 -15.64
C GLN A 135 3.16 2.48 -14.87
N ILE A 136 3.91 3.30 -15.58
CA ILE A 136 4.54 4.51 -15.07
C ILE A 136 3.86 5.70 -15.74
N ILE A 137 3.49 6.73 -14.98
CA ILE A 137 2.94 7.97 -15.52
C ILE A 137 3.90 9.11 -15.20
N ARG A 138 4.28 9.83 -16.26
CA ARG A 138 5.12 11.02 -16.21
C ARG A 138 4.25 12.27 -16.27
N TYR A 139 4.40 13.18 -15.32
CA TYR A 139 3.61 14.41 -15.24
C TYR A 139 4.41 15.55 -14.62
N VAL A 140 3.90 16.77 -14.74
CA VAL A 140 4.51 17.95 -14.14
C VAL A 140 3.90 18.18 -12.77
N GLN A 141 4.75 18.22 -11.73
CA GLN A 141 4.34 18.63 -10.40
C GLN A 141 4.70 20.11 -10.21
N ILE A 142 3.74 20.90 -9.74
CA ILE A 142 3.94 22.31 -9.41
C ILE A 142 3.63 22.48 -7.93
N ASP A 143 4.66 22.73 -7.13
CA ASP A 143 4.52 23.08 -5.72
C ASP A 143 4.92 24.54 -5.51
N ASN A 144 3.93 25.41 -5.33
CA ASN A 144 4.09 26.86 -5.30
C ASN A 144 4.80 27.41 -6.55
N THR A 145 6.12 27.60 -6.46
CA THR A 145 6.98 28.11 -7.54
C THR A 145 7.94 27.06 -8.09
N GLU A 146 8.05 25.90 -7.43
CA GLU A 146 8.93 24.82 -7.86
C GLU A 146 8.20 23.94 -8.88
N ILE A 147 8.86 23.71 -10.01
CA ILE A 147 8.37 22.85 -11.09
C ILE A 147 9.30 21.65 -11.18
N SER A 148 8.77 20.45 -10.94
CA SER A 148 9.47 19.19 -11.17
C SER A 148 8.73 18.32 -12.17
N ILE A 149 9.48 17.43 -12.81
CA ILE A 149 8.91 16.35 -13.62
C ILE A 149 8.97 15.10 -12.76
N GLU A 150 7.82 14.50 -12.50
CA GLU A 150 7.69 13.28 -11.71
C GLU A 150 7.37 12.10 -12.61
N GLU A 151 7.96 10.94 -12.31
CA GLU A 151 7.64 9.65 -12.91
C GLU A 151 7.18 8.73 -11.78
N SER A 152 5.90 8.36 -11.79
CA SER A 152 5.31 7.56 -10.71
C SER A 152 4.79 6.23 -11.23
N PHE A 153 5.17 5.16 -10.54
CA PHE A 153 4.53 3.86 -10.70
C PHE A 153 3.09 3.92 -10.19
N VAL A 154 2.14 3.48 -11.02
CA VAL A 154 0.70 3.55 -10.73
C VAL A 154 0.13 2.17 -10.42
N ASP A 155 0.38 1.20 -11.30
CA ASP A 155 -0.13 -0.16 -11.16
C ASP A 155 0.63 -1.15 -12.04
N PHE A 156 0.43 -2.43 -11.80
CA PHE A 156 0.74 -3.47 -12.77
C PHE A 156 -0.47 -3.75 -13.66
N ILE A 157 -0.24 -3.90 -14.96
CA ILE A 157 -1.23 -4.35 -15.92
C ILE A 157 -0.86 -5.77 -16.34
N GLN A 158 -1.75 -6.72 -16.04
CA GLN A 158 -1.60 -8.10 -16.47
C GLN A 158 -2.35 -8.30 -17.78
N SER A 159 -1.64 -8.72 -18.82
CA SER A 159 -2.27 -9.07 -20.09
C SER A 159 -2.55 -10.57 -20.14
N ARG A 160 -3.79 -10.95 -20.44
CA ARG A 160 -4.16 -12.37 -20.71
C ARG A 160 -3.90 -12.74 -22.16
N GLU A 161 -3.91 -11.77 -23.09
CA GLU A 161 -3.72 -11.97 -24.53
C GLU A 161 -3.12 -10.71 -25.19
N LYS A 162 -2.28 -10.88 -26.22
CA LYS A 162 -1.53 -9.79 -26.89
C LYS A 162 -2.40 -8.63 -27.42
N THR A 163 -3.67 -8.87 -27.75
CA THR A 163 -4.63 -7.88 -28.27
C THR A 163 -5.44 -7.17 -27.18
N GLY A 164 -5.53 -7.73 -25.98
CA GLY A 164 -6.32 -7.20 -24.86
C GLY A 164 -5.64 -6.07 -24.08
N LEU A 165 -4.40 -5.74 -24.43
CA LEU A 165 -3.62 -4.81 -23.64
C LEU A 165 -4.15 -3.37 -23.68
N VAL A 166 -4.49 -2.88 -24.87
CA VAL A 166 -5.02 -1.52 -25.02
C VAL A 166 -6.32 -1.37 -24.25
N SER A 167 -7.21 -2.38 -24.28
CA SER A 167 -8.44 -2.36 -23.50
C SER A 167 -8.19 -2.32 -21.99
N GLU A 168 -7.21 -3.06 -21.47
CA GLU A 168 -6.87 -3.01 -20.05
C GLU A 168 -6.27 -1.65 -19.64
N ILE A 169 -5.42 -1.05 -20.48
CA ILE A 169 -4.90 0.30 -20.24
C ILE A 169 -6.04 1.32 -20.20
N LEU A 170 -6.93 1.30 -21.18
CA LEU A 170 -8.06 2.24 -21.25
C LEU A 170 -9.00 2.07 -20.06
N LYS A 171 -9.31 0.83 -19.69
CA LYS A 171 -10.12 0.51 -18.51
C LYS A 171 -9.47 1.04 -17.22
N LYS A 172 -8.15 0.86 -17.05
CA LYS A 172 -7.42 1.38 -15.89
C LYS A 172 -7.46 2.91 -15.81
N LEU A 173 -7.23 3.59 -16.94
CA LEU A 173 -7.35 5.05 -16.99
C LEU A 173 -8.76 5.53 -16.63
N GLU A 174 -9.79 4.83 -17.11
CA GLU A 174 -11.18 5.10 -16.76
C GLU A 174 -11.46 4.88 -15.26
N GLU A 175 -10.99 3.76 -14.69
CA GLU A 175 -11.07 3.48 -13.24
C GLU A 175 -10.42 4.58 -12.41
N TYR A 176 -9.32 5.17 -12.89
CA TYR A 176 -8.65 6.30 -12.24
C TYR A 176 -9.27 7.66 -12.56
N GLY A 177 -10.20 7.73 -13.51
CA GLY A 177 -10.77 8.97 -14.03
C GLY A 177 -9.73 9.88 -14.70
N ILE A 178 -8.70 9.29 -15.31
CA ILE A 178 -7.70 10.01 -16.10
C ILE A 178 -8.14 10.02 -17.56
N GLU A 179 -8.31 11.20 -18.14
CA GLU A 179 -8.81 11.33 -19.51
C GLU A 179 -7.70 11.11 -20.56
N LEU A 180 -7.88 10.12 -21.44
CA LEU A 180 -6.94 9.81 -22.52
C LEU A 180 -6.62 11.01 -23.42
N LYS A 181 -7.58 11.92 -23.65
CA LYS A 181 -7.39 13.13 -24.49
C LYS A 181 -6.29 14.07 -23.97
N ASN A 182 -5.92 13.94 -22.69
CA ASN A 182 -4.85 14.73 -22.08
C ASN A 182 -3.49 14.00 -22.12
N CYS A 183 -3.44 12.74 -22.58
CA CYS A 183 -2.19 12.04 -22.82
C CYS A 183 -1.42 12.70 -23.97
N ARG A 184 -0.14 13.01 -23.74
CA ARG A 184 0.75 13.70 -24.70
C ARG A 184 1.93 12.86 -25.17
N ALA A 185 2.21 11.75 -24.49
CA ALA A 185 3.30 10.85 -24.85
C ALA A 185 2.96 9.42 -24.42
N GLN A 186 3.44 8.44 -25.18
CA GLN A 186 3.38 7.03 -24.84
C GLN A 186 4.75 6.40 -25.10
N GLY A 187 5.28 5.66 -24.15
CA GLY A 187 6.55 4.94 -24.24
C GLY A 187 6.36 3.47 -23.87
N TYR A 188 6.96 2.57 -24.63
CA TYR A 188 6.88 1.13 -24.41
C TYR A 188 8.27 0.54 -24.55
N ASP A 189 8.80 -0.11 -23.51
CA ASP A 189 10.02 -0.91 -23.63
C ASP A 189 9.68 -2.30 -24.23
N ASN A 190 10.50 -2.83 -25.14
CA ASN A 190 10.34 -4.15 -25.77
C ASN A 190 8.99 -4.47 -26.49
N GLY A 191 8.35 -3.48 -27.12
CA GLY A 191 7.06 -3.63 -27.78
C GLY A 191 7.09 -4.05 -29.25
N ALA A 192 7.54 -5.26 -29.61
CA ALA A 192 7.35 -5.77 -30.99
C ALA A 192 5.85 -5.85 -31.39
N ASN A 193 4.95 -5.94 -30.39
CA ASN A 193 3.49 -6.02 -30.57
C ASN A 193 2.77 -4.66 -30.56
N MET A 194 3.49 -3.56 -30.26
CA MET A 194 2.95 -2.18 -30.22
C MET A 194 3.34 -1.37 -31.47
N ALA A 195 4.16 -1.95 -32.36
CA ALA A 195 4.34 -1.42 -33.71
C ALA A 195 3.03 -1.63 -34.49
N GLY A 196 2.45 -0.54 -35.00
CA GLY A 196 1.26 -0.61 -35.84
C GLY A 196 1.46 -1.56 -37.03
N LYS A 197 0.37 -2.17 -37.49
CA LYS A 197 0.35 -2.90 -38.76
C LYS A 197 0.81 -1.92 -39.85
N TYR A 198 1.89 -2.27 -40.56
CA TYR A 198 2.50 -1.47 -41.62
C TYR A 198 1.46 -0.68 -42.43
N VAL A 199 1.66 0.63 -42.56
CA VAL A 199 1.05 1.46 -43.61
C VAL A 199 1.68 1.08 -44.94
#